data_AF-A0A371LGD3-F1
#
_entry.id   AF-A0A371LGD3-F1
#
_cell.length_a   1.000
_cell.length_b   1.000
_cell.length_c   1.000
_cell.angle_alpha   90.00
_cell.angle_beta   90.00
_cell.angle_gamma   90.00
#
_symmetry.space_group_name_H-M   'P 1'
#
loop_
_entity.id
_entity.type
_entity.pdbx_description
1 polymer ?
#
loop_
_entity_poly.entity_id
_entity_poly.type
_entity_poly.pdbx_seq_one_letter_code
_entity_poly.pdbx_strand_id
1 'polypeptide(L)'
;HVFARIIQVGCVKSRAKMGHSADIKNLVTDLGEFRPTFILAVPRVFEKVFNSASQRATADGRGRIFDRAADVAIAWSRASDGKRVPVRLRAQHALFDRLVYGKLRQALGGSCSYAISGGAPLGDRLGHFYRGIGLTVLEGYGLTETT
;
A
#
# COMPACT_ATOMS: atom_id res chain seq x y z
N HIS A 1 -7.75 -19.53 -4.55
CA HIS A 1 -7.68 -19.11 -3.14
C HIS A 1 -9.06 -18.81 -2.59
N VAL A 2 -9.44 -19.46 -1.49
CA VAL A 2 -10.73 -19.25 -0.78
C VAL A 2 -10.93 -17.80 -0.35
N PHE A 3 -9.85 -17.13 0.09
CA PHE A 3 -9.88 -15.73 0.51
C PHE A 3 -10.36 -14.77 -0.58
N ALA A 4 -9.86 -14.94 -1.81
CA ALA A 4 -10.31 -14.15 -2.95
C ALA A 4 -11.78 -14.40 -3.29
N ARG A 5 -12.27 -15.64 -3.12
CA ARG A 5 -13.69 -15.98 -3.33
C ARG A 5 -14.59 -15.31 -2.29
N ILE A 6 -14.19 -15.28 -1.02
CA ILE A 6 -14.94 -14.61 0.05
C ILE A 6 -15.11 -13.12 -0.27
N ILE A 7 -14.02 -12.45 -0.67
CA ILE A 7 -14.06 -11.03 -1.04
C ILE A 7 -14.93 -10.81 -2.29
N GLN A 8 -14.82 -11.68 -3.29
CA GLN A 8 -15.69 -11.62 -4.48
C GLN A 8 -17.18 -11.70 -4.12
N VAL A 9 -17.56 -12.68 -3.28
CA VAL A 9 -18.94 -12.84 -2.83
C VAL A 9 -19.40 -11.61 -2.02
N GLY A 10 -18.54 -11.09 -1.14
CA GLY A 10 -18.81 -9.87 -0.37
C GLY A 10 -19.09 -8.67 -1.27
N CYS A 11 -18.29 -8.45 -2.31
CA CYS A 11 -18.49 -7.39 -3.28
C CYS A 11 -19.77 -7.56 -4.10
N VAL A 12 -20.11 -8.78 -4.53
CA VAL A 12 -21.39 -9.04 -5.22
C VAL A 12 -22.56 -8.70 -4.28
N LYS A 13 -22.49 -9.12 -3.02
CA LYS A 13 -23.54 -8.87 -2.02
C LYS A 13 -23.69 -7.38 -1.70
N SER A 14 -22.58 -6.63 -1.64
CA SER A 14 -22.59 -5.18 -1.42
C SER A 14 -22.83 -4.37 -2.69
N ARG A 15 -22.95 -5.02 -3.85
CA ARG A 15 -23.03 -4.38 -5.18
C ARG A 15 -21.84 -3.46 -5.48
N ALA A 16 -20.67 -3.79 -4.94
CA ALA A 16 -19.43 -3.10 -5.24
C ALA A 16 -18.89 -3.49 -6.63
N LYS A 17 -18.33 -2.51 -7.35
CA LYS A 17 -17.63 -2.76 -8.61
C LYS A 17 -16.31 -3.47 -8.31
N MET A 18 -16.04 -4.56 -9.01
CA MET A 18 -14.78 -5.30 -8.91
C MET A 18 -14.02 -5.28 -10.24
N GLY A 19 -12.71 -5.08 -10.16
CA GLY A 19 -11.79 -5.24 -11.27
C GLY A 19 -10.92 -6.48 -11.07
N HIS A 20 -10.68 -7.24 -12.13
CA HIS A 20 -9.74 -8.34 -12.15
C HIS A 20 -8.59 -8.00 -13.09
N SER A 21 -7.36 -8.04 -12.58
CA SER A 21 -6.16 -7.94 -13.41
C SER A 21 -5.44 -9.29 -13.39
N ALA A 22 -5.13 -9.79 -14.58
CA ALA A 22 -4.48 -11.09 -14.76
C ALA A 22 -2.95 -11.02 -14.64
N ASP A 23 -2.35 -9.83 -14.79
CA ASP A 23 -0.89 -9.67 -14.81
C ASP A 23 -0.42 -8.51 -13.91
N ILE A 24 0.48 -8.84 -12.98
CA ILE A 24 1.14 -7.88 -12.08
C ILE A 24 2.06 -6.92 -12.86
N LYS A 25 2.36 -7.17 -14.14
CA LYS A 25 3.14 -6.24 -14.99
C LYS A 25 2.42 -4.91 -15.19
N ASN A 26 1.12 -4.92 -15.47
CA ASN A 26 0.34 -3.71 -15.79
C ASN A 26 -0.45 -3.19 -14.60
N LEU A 27 -0.36 -3.85 -13.44
CA LEU A 27 -1.18 -3.57 -12.27
C LEU A 27 -1.22 -2.10 -11.85
N VAL A 28 -0.11 -1.37 -11.90
CA VAL A 28 -0.10 0.06 -11.51
C VAL A 28 -0.95 0.90 -12.47
N THR A 29 -0.92 0.58 -13.76
CA THR A 29 -1.75 1.23 -14.77
C THR A 29 -3.22 0.88 -14.54
N ASP A 30 -3.52 -0.40 -14.35
CA ASP A 30 -4.88 -0.89 -14.10
C ASP A 30 -5.50 -0.26 -12.84
N LEU A 31 -4.72 -0.14 -11.76
CA LEU A 31 -5.15 0.51 -10.52
C LEU A 31 -5.42 2.01 -10.72
N GLY A 32 -4.60 2.68 -11.53
CA GLY A 32 -4.80 4.08 -11.90
C GLY A 32 -6.10 4.33 -12.66
N GLU A 33 -6.44 3.45 -13.60
CA GLU A 33 -7.68 3.53 -14.38
C GLU A 33 -8.91 3.13 -13.54
N PHE A 34 -8.80 2.05 -12.78
CA PHE A 34 -9.92 1.51 -12.00
C PHE A 34 -10.25 2.35 -10.76
N ARG A 35 -9.26 3.05 -10.18
CA ARG A 35 -9.38 3.89 -8.97
C ARG A 35 -10.07 3.18 -7.80
N PRO A 36 -9.53 2.05 -7.31
CA PRO A 36 -10.16 1.27 -6.25
C PRO A 36 -10.21 2.03 -4.91
N THR A 37 -11.20 1.67 -4.08
CA THR A 37 -11.30 2.09 -2.68
C THR A 37 -10.54 1.16 -1.73
N PHE A 38 -10.40 -0.11 -2.12
CA PHE A 38 -9.53 -1.08 -1.46
C PHE A 38 -8.91 -2.03 -2.48
N ILE A 39 -7.73 -2.57 -2.16
CA ILE A 39 -7.01 -3.52 -3.01
C ILE A 39 -6.88 -4.85 -2.30
N LEU A 40 -7.13 -5.95 -3.00
CA LEU A 40 -6.78 -7.30 -2.55
C LEU A 40 -5.51 -7.73 -3.28
N ALA A 41 -4.42 -7.97 -2.56
CA ALA A 41 -3.14 -8.33 -3.17
C ALA A 41 -2.28 -9.19 -2.23
N VAL A 42 -1.38 -10.01 -2.78
CA VAL A 42 -0.40 -10.76 -1.99
C VAL A 42 0.83 -9.89 -1.67
N PRO A 43 1.63 -10.20 -0.63
CA PRO A 43 2.80 -9.39 -0.24
C PRO A 43 3.73 -9.00 -1.39
N ARG A 44 3.96 -9.92 -2.34
CA ARG A 44 4.84 -9.70 -3.50
C ARG A 44 4.41 -8.51 -4.38
N VAL A 45 3.11 -8.20 -4.43
CA VAL A 45 2.59 -7.04 -5.16
C VAL A 45 3.07 -5.75 -4.52
N PHE A 46 2.94 -5.64 -3.19
CA PHE A 46 3.38 -4.49 -2.43
C PHE A 46 4.90 -4.29 -2.52
N GLU A 47 5.68 -5.36 -2.47
CA GLU A 47 7.13 -5.30 -2.70
C GLU A 47 7.46 -4.74 -4.09
N LYS A 48 6.77 -5.24 -5.13
CA LYS A 48 7.01 -4.81 -6.50
C LYS A 48 6.67 -3.34 -6.70
N VAL A 49 5.55 -2.86 -6.16
CA VAL A 49 5.17 -1.43 -6.23
C VAL A 49 6.21 -0.56 -5.55
N PHE A 50 6.67 -0.94 -4.35
CA PHE A 50 7.72 -0.24 -3.62
C PHE A 50 9.03 -0.17 -4.42
N ASN A 51 9.52 -1.33 -4.89
CA ASN A 51 10.77 -1.43 -5.63
C ASN A 51 10.71 -0.65 -6.96
N SER A 52 9.59 -0.72 -7.67
CA SER A 52 9.39 0.02 -8.92
C SER A 52 9.44 1.54 -8.68
N ALA A 53 8.83 2.01 -7.59
CA ALA A 53 8.87 3.42 -7.22
C ALA A 53 10.29 3.86 -6.79
N SER A 54 10.99 3.05 -6.00
CA SER A 54 12.38 3.30 -5.60
C SER A 54 13.33 3.36 -6.81
N GLN A 55 13.19 2.42 -7.75
CA GLN A 55 13.97 2.38 -8.99
C GLN A 55 13.73 3.62 -9.86
N ARG A 56 12.46 4.02 -10.05
CA ARG A 56 12.11 5.25 -10.76
C ARG A 56 12.70 6.48 -10.08
N ALA A 57 12.58 6.59 -8.76
CA ALA A 57 13.17 7.71 -8.02
C ALA A 57 14.69 7.75 -8.17
N THR A 58 15.35 6.59 -8.20
CA THR A 58 16.79 6.49 -8.42
C THR A 58 17.18 6.93 -9.83
N ALA A 59 16.45 6.48 -10.85
CA ALA A 59 16.65 6.89 -12.24
C ALA A 59 16.47 8.41 -12.42
N ASP A 60 15.54 9.01 -11.69
CA ASP A 60 15.29 10.47 -11.69
C ASP A 60 16.32 11.27 -10.85
N GLY A 61 17.36 10.62 -10.30
CA GLY A 61 18.36 11.24 -9.43
C GLY A 61 17.87 11.58 -8.02
N ARG A 62 16.69 11.07 -7.63
CA ARG A 62 15.99 11.31 -6.35
C ARG A 62 15.97 10.11 -5.41
N GLY A 63 16.82 9.10 -5.63
CA GLY A 63 16.86 7.87 -4.81
C GLY A 63 17.01 8.17 -3.31
N ARG A 64 17.96 9.03 -2.93
CA ARG A 64 18.16 9.46 -1.53
C ARG A 64 16.93 10.12 -0.90
N ILE A 65 16.15 10.85 -1.71
CA ILE A 65 14.91 11.50 -1.25
C ILE A 65 13.86 10.42 -0.98
N PHE A 66 13.75 9.41 -1.86
CA PHE A 66 12.83 8.30 -1.68
C PHE A 66 13.17 7.48 -0.44
N ASP A 67 14.44 7.14 -0.24
CA ASP A 67 14.88 6.39 0.95
C ASP A 67 14.56 7.16 2.23
N ARG A 68 14.84 8.47 2.23
CA ARG A 68 14.50 9.33 3.37
C ARG A 68 12.99 9.43 3.61
N ALA A 69 12.21 9.51 2.53
CA ALA A 69 10.75 9.49 2.61
C ALA A 69 10.26 8.15 3.19
N ALA A 70 10.86 7.02 2.81
CA ALA A 70 10.49 5.72 3.34
C ALA A 70 10.77 5.63 4.85
N ASP A 71 11.95 6.08 5.30
CA ASP A 71 12.30 6.12 6.72
C ASP A 71 11.34 6.99 7.53
N VAL A 72 10.98 8.17 7.01
CA VAL A 72 10.02 9.08 7.66
C VAL A 72 8.62 8.47 7.73
N ALA A 73 8.17 7.75 6.68
CA ALA A 73 6.88 7.07 6.68
C ALA A 73 6.84 5.97 7.76
N ILE A 74 7.90 5.16 7.86
CA ILE A 74 8.01 4.11 8.87
C ILE A 74 8.04 4.71 10.28
N ALA A 75 8.84 5.75 10.50
CA ALA A 75 8.92 6.43 11.79
C ALA A 75 7.57 7.07 12.18
N TRP A 76 6.87 7.68 11.21
CA TRP A 76 5.53 8.23 11.41
C TRP A 76 4.52 7.16 11.82
N SER A 77 4.51 6.03 11.12
CA SER A 77 3.64 4.89 11.41
C SER A 77 3.84 4.39 12.85
N ARG A 78 5.09 4.14 13.25
CA ARG A 78 5.44 3.70 14.61
C ARG A 78 5.09 4.74 15.67
N ALA A 79 5.36 6.02 15.41
CA ALA A 79 5.04 7.09 16.35
C ALA A 79 3.52 7.29 16.51
N SER A 80 2.73 6.93 15.49
CA SER A 80 1.27 7.02 15.52
C SER A 80 0.61 5.96 16.41
N ASP A 81 1.30 4.85 16.70
CA ASP A 81 0.86 3.86 17.69
C ASP A 81 1.16 4.32 19.14
N GLY A 82 2.04 5.31 19.30
CA GLY A 82 2.40 5.91 20.59
C GLY A 82 1.51 7.11 20.97
N LYS A 83 1.75 7.68 22.15
CA LYS A 83 0.94 8.78 22.69
C LYS A 83 1.14 10.13 21.98
N ARG A 84 2.27 10.37 21.31
CA ARG A 84 2.55 11.67 20.67
C ARG A 84 3.59 11.58 19.55
N VAL A 85 3.26 12.17 18.39
CA VAL A 85 4.19 12.29 17.27
C VAL A 85 5.02 13.57 17.40
N PRO A 86 6.37 13.51 17.31
CA PRO A 86 7.22 14.70 17.35
C PRO A 86 6.89 15.71 16.24
N VAL A 87 6.88 17.01 16.57
CA VAL A 87 6.54 18.08 15.60
C VAL A 87 7.47 18.07 14.39
N ARG A 88 8.77 17.81 14.59
CA ARG A 88 9.75 17.66 13.51
C ARG A 88 9.38 16.53 12.55
N LEU A 89 8.96 15.38 13.09
CA LEU A 89 8.57 14.23 12.28
C LEU A 89 7.29 14.52 11.48
N ARG A 90 6.33 15.23 12.09
CA ARG A 90 5.12 15.70 11.41
C ARG A 90 5.43 16.65 10.26
N ALA A 91 6.35 17.59 10.45
CA ALA A 91 6.77 18.51 9.38
C ALA A 91 7.46 17.77 8.23
N GLN A 92 8.36 16.83 8.54
CA GLN A 92 9.00 15.99 7.53
C GLN A 92 8.00 15.13 6.78
N HIS A 93 7.07 14.50 7.49
CA HIS A 93 6.03 13.67 6.90
C HIS A 93 5.15 14.49 5.95
N ALA A 94 4.69 15.67 6.36
CA ALA A 94 3.91 16.57 5.51
C ALA A 94 4.67 17.03 4.25
N LEU A 95 5.99 17.22 4.34
CA LEU A 95 6.83 17.54 3.19
C LEU A 95 6.88 16.36 2.20
N PHE A 96 7.19 15.17 2.69
CA PHE A 96 7.23 13.97 1.86
C PHE A 96 5.86 13.52 1.37
N ASP A 97 4.79 13.92 2.04
CA ASP A 97 3.42 13.70 1.61
C ASP A 97 3.14 14.33 0.24
N ARG A 98 3.60 15.57 0.05
CA ARG A 98 3.49 16.28 -1.23
C ARG A 98 4.51 15.83 -2.27
N LEU A 99 5.72 15.49 -1.84
CA LEU A 99 6.82 15.18 -2.77
C LEU A 99 6.78 13.74 -3.30
N VAL A 100 6.39 12.78 -2.44
CA VAL A 100 6.55 11.34 -2.70
C VAL A 100 5.24 10.58 -2.46
N TYR A 101 4.65 10.68 -1.26
CA TYR A 101 3.54 9.79 -0.87
C TYR A 101 2.29 10.01 -1.72
N GLY A 102 1.99 11.26 -2.10
CA GLY A 102 0.89 11.58 -3.02
C GLY A 102 1.02 10.85 -4.36
N LYS A 103 2.23 10.76 -4.92
CA LYS A 103 2.48 10.04 -6.19
C LYS A 103 2.27 8.53 -6.04
N LEU A 104 2.70 7.95 -4.92
CA LEU A 104 2.47 6.54 -4.61
C LEU A 104 0.98 6.24 -4.43
N ARG A 105 0.23 7.09 -3.71
CA ARG A 105 -1.22 6.94 -3.56
C ARG A 105 -1.94 7.07 -4.90
N GLN A 106 -1.54 8.02 -5.74
CA GLN A 106 -2.09 8.17 -7.10
C GLN A 106 -1.83 6.93 -7.96
N ALA A 107 -0.64 6.33 -7.87
CA ALA A 107 -0.33 5.08 -8.56
C ALA A 107 -1.19 3.88 -8.09
N LEU A 108 -1.77 3.96 -6.89
CA LEU A 108 -2.73 3.00 -6.35
C LEU A 108 -4.20 3.38 -6.61
N GLY A 109 -4.45 4.38 -7.47
CA GLY A 109 -5.80 4.85 -7.83
C GLY A 109 -6.31 6.06 -7.03
N GLY A 110 -5.50 6.61 -6.13
CA GLY A 110 -5.72 7.89 -5.43
C GLY A 110 -6.76 7.87 -4.30
N SER A 111 -7.66 6.89 -4.29
CA SER A 111 -8.76 6.76 -3.31
C SER A 111 -8.61 5.53 -2.41
N CYS A 112 -7.52 4.78 -2.58
CA CYS A 112 -7.28 3.55 -1.86
C CYS A 112 -6.72 3.86 -0.46
N SER A 113 -7.49 3.53 0.58
CA SER A 113 -7.09 3.71 1.99
C SER A 113 -6.77 2.38 2.68
N TYR A 114 -7.28 1.28 2.13
CA TYR A 114 -7.12 -0.05 2.69
C TYR A 114 -6.60 -1.01 1.64
N ALA A 115 -5.67 -1.86 2.04
CA ALA A 115 -5.31 -3.01 1.26
C ALA A 115 -5.43 -4.25 2.12
N ILE A 116 -5.89 -5.35 1.53
CA ILE A 116 -6.03 -6.62 2.20
C ILE A 116 -4.95 -7.53 1.64
N SER A 117 -4.05 -7.98 2.51
CA SER A 117 -2.97 -8.92 2.18
C SER A 117 -3.29 -10.30 2.72
N GLY A 118 -3.14 -11.33 1.89
CA GLY A 118 -3.38 -12.72 2.29
C GLY A 118 -2.36 -13.68 1.65
N GLY A 119 -2.20 -14.86 2.24
CA GLY A 119 -1.36 -15.94 1.73
C GLY A 119 0.11 -15.93 2.18
N ALA A 120 0.61 -14.81 2.72
CA ALA A 120 1.91 -14.71 3.40
C ALA A 120 1.96 -13.43 4.24
N PRO A 121 2.82 -13.36 5.27
CA PRO A 121 3.03 -12.14 6.05
C PRO A 121 3.70 -11.05 5.20
N LEU A 122 3.26 -9.81 5.36
CA LEU A 122 3.95 -8.64 4.85
C LEU A 122 5.04 -8.25 5.84
N GLY A 123 6.30 -8.11 5.39
CA GLY A 123 7.37 -7.73 6.31
C GLY A 123 7.09 -6.41 7.04
N ASP A 124 7.33 -6.37 8.36
CA ASP A 124 7.02 -5.24 9.26
C ASP A 124 7.41 -3.87 8.70
N ARG A 125 8.61 -3.77 8.13
CA ARG A 125 9.11 -2.53 7.54
C ARG A 125 8.21 -2.04 6.42
N LEU A 126 7.76 -2.94 5.56
CA LEU A 126 6.90 -2.63 4.43
C LEU A 126 5.47 -2.31 4.90
N GLY A 127 4.96 -3.03 5.89
CA GLY A 127 3.68 -2.72 6.55
C GLY A 127 3.66 -1.32 7.16
N HIS A 128 4.69 -0.97 7.94
CA HIS A 128 4.81 0.39 8.49
C HIS A 128 5.00 1.45 7.42
N PHE A 129 5.73 1.17 6.35
CA PHE A 129 5.86 2.08 5.21
C PHE A 129 4.49 2.39 4.59
N TYR A 130 3.73 1.36 4.22
CA TYR A 130 2.42 1.53 3.59
C TYR A 130 1.44 2.28 4.50
N ARG A 131 1.36 1.88 5.77
CA ARG A 131 0.56 2.59 6.76
C ARG A 131 1.02 4.04 6.93
N GLY A 132 2.33 4.26 6.92
CA GLY A 132 2.97 5.58 7.01
C GLY A 132 2.60 6.50 5.85
N ILE A 133 2.39 5.97 4.64
CA ILE A 133 1.94 6.76 3.48
C ILE A 133 0.41 6.87 3.37
N GLY A 134 -0.34 6.33 4.34
CA GLY A 134 -1.81 6.41 4.39
C GLY A 134 -2.56 5.23 3.77
N LEU A 135 -1.88 4.09 3.57
CA LEU A 135 -2.50 2.84 3.12
C LEU A 135 -2.40 1.79 4.23
N THR A 136 -3.51 1.51 4.92
CA THR A 136 -3.50 0.46 5.96
C THR A 136 -3.60 -0.91 5.30
N VAL A 137 -2.55 -1.71 5.45
CA VAL A 137 -2.56 -3.12 5.02
C VAL A 137 -3.13 -3.98 6.15
N LEU A 138 -4.25 -4.63 5.89
CA LEU A 138 -4.90 -5.59 6.75
C LEU A 138 -4.44 -6.99 6.34
N GLU A 139 -3.82 -7.71 7.26
CA GLU A 139 -3.42 -9.09 7.01
C GLU A 139 -4.60 -10.03 7.28
N GLY A 140 -5.14 -10.60 6.22
CA GLY A 140 -6.09 -11.69 6.29
C GLY A 140 -5.35 -13.00 6.56
N TYR A 141 -5.27 -13.38 7.84
CA TYR A 141 -4.85 -14.73 8.21
C TYR A 141 -6.00 -15.69 7.95
N GLY A 142 -5.80 -16.62 7.02
CA GLY A 142 -6.77 -17.67 6.71
C GLY A 142 -6.07 -18.82 6.01
N LEU A 143 -5.98 -19.97 6.66
CA LEU A 143 -5.57 -21.22 6.03
C LEU A 143 -6.77 -21.81 5.30
N THR A 144 -6.57 -22.33 4.10
CA THR A 144 -7.62 -23.07 3.35
C THR A 144 -8.15 -24.28 4.12
N GLU A 145 -7.45 -24.71 5.16
CA GLU A 145 -7.81 -25.85 6.02
C GLU A 145 -8.75 -25.45 7.17
N THR A 146 -9.02 -24.16 7.38
CA THR A 146 -9.81 -23.67 8.53
C THR A 146 -10.99 -22.76 8.13
N THR A 147 -11.28 -22.59 6.84
CA THR A 147 -12.37 -21.72 6.33
C THR A 147 -13.21 -22.41 5.26
#